data_AF-A0A2V8JSA6-F1
#
_entry.id   AF-A0A2V8JSA6-F1
#
_cell.length_a   1.000
_cell.length_b   1.000
_cell.length_c   1.000
_cell.angle_alpha   90.00
_cell.angle_beta   90.00
_cell.angle_gamma   90.00
#
_symmetry.space_group_name_H-M   'P 1'
#
loop_
_entity.id
_entity.type
_entity.pdbx_description
1 polymer ?
#
loop_
_entity_poly.entity_id
_entity_poly.type
_entity_poly.pdbx_seq_one_letter_code
_entity_poly.pdbx_strand_id
1 'polypeptide(L)' 'MKGRKDYVLTDTRGTNPFSKWQIDKDGRKVLLSEIYPTYDWVNDDGRNNMGNWIEAAAEKAGR' A
#
# COMPACT_ATOMS: atom_id res chain seq x y z
N MET A 1 -29.43 -11.95 -26.23
CA MET A 1 -28.22 -11.14 -25.92
C MET A 1 -28.71 -9.74 -25.58
N LYS A 2 -28.42 -9.12 -24.44
CA LYS A 2 -27.11 -8.85 -23.86
C LYS A 2 -27.35 -8.47 -22.38
N GLY A 3 -26.81 -9.26 -21.43
CA GLY A 3 -26.84 -8.91 -20.02
C GLY A 3 -26.04 -7.65 -19.79
N ARG A 4 -26.66 -6.63 -19.19
CA ARG A 4 -25.96 -5.43 -18.73
C ARG A 4 -25.03 -5.89 -17.59
N LYS A 5 -23.72 -5.95 -17.85
CA LYS A 5 -22.72 -6.15 -16.80
C LYS A 5 -22.66 -4.84 -16.04
N ASP A 6 -23.17 -4.86 -14.81
CA ASP A 6 -22.97 -3.79 -13.85
C ASP A 6 -21.49 -3.79 -13.45
N TYR A 7 -20.67 -3.14 -14.26
CA TYR A 7 -19.28 -2.89 -13.89
C TYR A 7 -19.28 -1.92 -12.72
N VAL A 8 -18.79 -2.38 -11.57
CA VAL A 8 -18.41 -1.53 -10.45
C VAL A 8 -17.46 -0.46 -10.99
N LEU A 9 -17.76 0.82 -10.77
CA LEU A 9 -16.87 1.92 -11.15
C LEU A 9 -15.61 1.84 -10.29
N THR A 10 -14.56 1.22 -10.81
CA THR A 10 -13.22 1.24 -10.22
C THR A 10 -12.34 2.18 -11.03
N ASP A 11 -11.52 2.98 -10.35
CA ASP A 11 -10.50 3.82 -11.01
C ASP A 11 -9.12 3.13 -10.98
N THR A 12 -8.19 3.64 -11.76
CA THR A 12 -6.76 3.30 -11.69
C THR A 12 -6.15 3.77 -10.38
N ARG A 13 -5.13 3.04 -9.89
CA ARG A 13 -4.44 3.46 -8.66
C ARG A 13 -3.71 4.79 -8.89
N GLY A 14 -3.86 5.71 -7.94
CA GLY A 14 -3.07 6.94 -7.92
C GLY A 14 -1.58 6.67 -7.64
N THR A 15 -0.73 7.66 -7.88
CA THR A 15 0.69 7.61 -7.53
C THR A 15 0.86 7.40 -6.02
N ASN A 16 1.76 6.49 -5.62
CA ASN A 16 2.10 6.29 -4.21
C ASN A 16 2.53 7.62 -3.57
N PRO A 17 1.86 8.14 -2.53
CA PRO A 17 2.26 9.39 -1.89
C PRO A 17 3.66 9.32 -1.27
N PHE A 18 4.10 8.15 -0.80
CA PHE A 18 5.43 7.96 -0.19
C PHE A 18 6.59 8.07 -1.18
N SER A 19 6.33 8.10 -2.49
CA SER A 19 7.37 8.39 -3.49
C SER A 19 7.76 9.88 -3.55
N LYS A 20 7.07 10.75 -2.81
CA LYS A 20 7.32 12.21 -2.80
C LYS A 20 8.04 12.71 -1.55
N TRP A 21 8.08 11.90 -0.48
CA TRP A 21 8.56 12.32 0.84
C TRP A 21 9.83 11.59 1.18
N GLN A 22 10.80 12.30 1.76
CA GLN A 22 12.11 11.76 2.14
C GLN A 22 12.44 12.13 3.59
N ILE A 23 13.22 11.27 4.24
CA ILE A 23 13.86 11.55 5.52
C ILE A 23 15.37 11.32 5.41
N ASP A 24 16.14 11.93 6.30
CA ASP A 24 17.54 11.54 6.49
C ASP A 24 17.59 10.33 7.43
N LYS A 25 18.26 9.27 6.98
CA LYS A 25 18.51 8.06 7.77
C LYS A 25 19.97 7.70 7.59
N ASP A 26 20.73 7.77 8.68
CA ASP A 26 22.16 7.47 8.73
C ASP A 26 22.98 8.29 7.71
N GLY A 27 22.62 9.56 7.49
CA GLY A 27 23.27 10.46 6.54
C GLY A 27 22.88 10.24 5.08
N ARG A 28 21.91 9.34 4.81
CA ARG A 28 21.35 9.10 3.49
C ARG A 28 19.90 9.59 3.44
N LYS A 29 19.58 10.38 2.41
CA LYS A 29 18.17 10.66 2.06
C LYS A 29 17.50 9.40 1.54
N VAL A 30 16.43 8.98 2.20
CA VAL A 30 15.60 7.82 1.87
C VAL A 30 14.17 8.25 1.60
N LEU A 31 13.59 7.74 0.52
CA LEU A 31 12.16 7.90 0.26
C LEU A 31 11.35 7.08 1.28
N LEU A 32 10.20 7.60 1.68
CA LEU A 32 9.29 6.85 2.55
C LEU A 32 8.81 5.56 1.87
N SER A 33 8.75 5.51 0.54
CA SER A 33 8.41 4.29 -0.20
C SER A 33 9.47 3.19 -0.12
N GLU A 34 10.70 3.51 0.27
CA GLU A 34 11.73 2.50 0.58
C GLU A 34 11.55 1.88 1.97
N ILE A 35 10.85 2.59 2.88
CA ILE A 35 10.72 2.22 4.29
C ILE A 35 9.37 1.54 4.55
N TYR A 36 8.30 2.15 4.03
CA TYR A 36 6.93 1.73 4.30
C TYR A 36 6.33 1.06 3.06
N PRO A 37 5.92 -0.22 3.17
CA PRO A 37 5.23 -0.89 2.08
C PRO A 37 3.85 -0.26 1.85
N THR A 38 3.37 -0.33 0.61
CA THR A 38 2.01 0.06 0.24
C THR A 38 1.34 -1.11 -0.44
N TYR A 39 0.09 -1.37 -0.06
CA TYR A 39 -0.69 -2.48 -0.57
C TYR A 39 -1.90 -1.96 -1.36
N ASP A 40 -2.36 -2.77 -2.30
CA ASP A 40 -3.62 -2.61 -2.99
C ASP A 40 -4.64 -3.62 -2.44
N TRP A 41 -5.81 -3.13 -2.03
CA TRP A 41 -6.80 -3.95 -1.34
C TRP A 41 -7.26 -5.17 -2.14
N VAL A 42 -7.40 -5.04 -3.46
CA VAL A 42 -7.90 -6.11 -4.33
C VAL A 42 -6.74 -6.98 -4.81
N ASN A 43 -5.67 -6.36 -5.34
CA ASN A 43 -4.57 -7.10 -5.96
C ASN A 43 -3.70 -7.86 -4.95
N ASP A 44 -3.61 -7.38 -3.70
CA ASP A 44 -2.81 -8.01 -2.65
C ASP A 44 -3.67 -8.83 -1.65
N ASP A 45 -4.93 -9.15 -2.01
CA ASP A 45 -5.86 -9.92 -1.18
C ASP A 45 -6.03 -9.37 0.24
N GLY A 46 -6.35 -8.08 0.32
CA GLY A 46 -6.38 -7.35 1.59
C GLY A 46 -7.37 -7.90 2.61
N ARG A 47 -8.46 -8.52 2.17
CA ARG A 47 -9.44 -9.15 3.07
C ARG A 47 -8.79 -10.22 3.95
N ASN A 48 -7.87 -11.00 3.40
CA ASN A 48 -7.21 -12.08 4.13
C ASN A 48 -5.88 -11.62 4.74
N ASN A 49 -5.24 -10.59 4.17
CA ASN A 49 -3.88 -10.18 4.55
C ASN A 49 -3.79 -8.94 5.47
N MET A 50 -4.87 -8.18 5.67
CA MET A 50 -4.82 -6.92 6.44
C MET A 50 -4.23 -7.09 7.85
N GLY A 51 -4.60 -8.17 8.56
CA GLY A 51 -4.02 -8.47 9.87
C GLY A 51 -2.50 -8.60 9.80
N ASN A 52 -2.00 -9.41 8.86
CA ASN A 52 -0.57 -9.61 8.66
C ASN A 52 0.17 -8.31 8.34
N TRP A 53 -0.43 -7.42 7.56
CA TRP A 53 0.17 -6.11 7.25
C TRP A 53 0.32 -5.23 8.48
N ILE A 54 -0.69 -5.25 9.35
CA ILE A 54 -0.69 -4.49 10.62
C ILE A 54 0.37 -5.06 11.57
N GLU A 55 0.41 -6.38 11.75
CA GLU A 55 1.39 -7.03 12.62
C GLU A 55 2.83 -6.79 12.11
N ALA A 56 3.09 -6.94 10.81
CA ALA A 56 4.41 -6.66 10.24
C ALA A 56 4.82 -5.19 10.41
N ALA A 57 3.87 -4.25 10.42
CA ALA A 57 4.14 -2.85 10.71
C ALA A 57 4.45 -2.64 12.22
N ALA A 58 3.73 -3.32 13.11
CA ALA A 58 3.96 -3.29 14.55
C ALA A 58 5.33 -3.85 14.92
N GLU A 59 5.71 -5.01 14.38
CA GLU A 59 7.02 -5.63 14.57
C GLU A 59 8.16 -4.68 14.14
N LYS A 60 8.02 -4.04 12.97
CA LYS A 60 8.99 -3.04 12.49
C LYS A 60 9.08 -1.80 13.38
N ALA A 61 8.00 -1.47 14.08
CA ALA A 61 7.96 -0.38 15.06
C ALA A 61 8.44 -0.80 16.46
N GLY A 62 8.76 -2.08 16.67
CA GLY A 62 9.16 -2.63 17.98
C GLY A 62 8.02 -2.71 18.99
N ARG A 63 6.81 -3.04 18.53
CA ARG A 63 5.61 -3.20 19.36
C ARG A 63 5.24 -4.66 19.57
#